data_AF-A0A0F9A4K5-F1
#
_entry.id   AF-A0A0F9A4K5-F1
#
_cell.length_a   1.000
_cell.length_b   1.000
_cell.length_c   1.000
_cell.angle_alpha   90.00
_cell.angle_beta   90.00
_cell.angle_gamma   90.00
#
_symmetry.space_group_name_H-M   'P 1'
#
loop_
_entity.id
_entity.type
_entity.pdbx_description
1 polymer ?
#
loop_
_entity_poly.entity_id
_entity_poly.type
_entity_poly.pdbx_seq_one_letter_code
_entity_poly.pdbx_strand_id
1 'polypeptide(L)'
;FIIKLKQNNFEKKFIFQGNFLSSLKQVAKINNMDIRKNVKNLLEFKQPALLLAAPDPTWEQWGETFHKATDQVARAWELQFSSAARLRFSEGLQGVLAFLGGKARKQTPGELEEFLRDALGWIDVEDVALWASVFTPLVEGLIEDQAQIWVQALGIPFSIDNPEVQAFIADYTFQFADKLGVTTKEQLRLLIAEAQLEGWSIPKLRDELTGVYSGWSDIRAEMIARTETIRSSNAGAIEAYKTNGIIEKQWFTALDERVCPFCESMHGRIVATEELFAIKGETIVVELPDEAALIRTDWLHFAQHISAERYAWSNGVIDLREDKRVVTLTLTYDDVGYPPLHPNCRCVILPVVVDAEFNSIPNLLRSSNG
;
A
#
# COMPACT_ATOMS: atom_id res chain seq x y z
N PHE A 1 10.81 -8.85 23.63
CA PHE A 1 9.36 -9.09 23.77
C PHE A 1 9.03 -10.44 23.16
N ILE A 2 8.03 -11.16 23.68
CA ILE A 2 7.54 -12.41 23.09
C ILE A 2 6.23 -12.06 22.38
N ILE A 3 6.26 -12.03 21.05
CA ILE A 3 5.03 -11.94 20.26
C ILE A 3 4.56 -13.38 20.03
N LYS A 4 3.34 -13.69 20.46
CA LYS A 4 2.64 -14.93 20.11
C LYS A 4 1.58 -14.59 19.08
N LEU A 5 1.78 -15.01 17.83
CA LEU A 5 0.74 -14.95 16.80
C LEU A 5 0.17 -16.35 16.60
N LYS A 6 -1.16 -16.44 16.49
CA LYS A 6 -1.89 -17.69 16.30
C LYS A 6 -2.56 -17.63 14.92
N GLN A 7 -2.00 -18.30 13.92
CA GLN A 7 -2.68 -18.61 12.66
C GLN A 7 -2.34 -20.05 12.26
N ASN A 8 -3.36 -20.79 11.81
CA ASN A 8 -3.24 -22.10 11.15
C ASN A 8 -2.45 -23.19 11.90
N ASN A 9 -2.76 -23.44 13.18
CA ASN A 9 -2.19 -24.55 13.97
C ASN A 9 -0.65 -24.57 14.14
N PHE A 10 0.06 -23.50 13.79
CA PHE A 10 1.49 -23.35 14.07
C PHE A 10 1.71 -22.30 15.17
N GLU A 11 2.15 -22.75 16.34
CA GLU A 11 2.58 -21.86 17.43
C GLU A 11 4.08 -21.57 17.24
N LYS A 12 4.44 -20.42 16.65
CA LYS A 12 5.85 -19.98 16.56
C LYS A 12 6.17 -18.99 17.68
N LYS A 13 7.15 -19.36 18.51
CA LYS A 13 7.64 -18.55 19.64
C LYS A 13 8.87 -17.77 19.19
N PHE A 14 8.73 -16.47 19.00
CA PHE A 14 9.85 -15.60 18.62
C PHE A 14 10.58 -15.12 19.88
N ILE A 15 11.86 -15.50 20.02
CA ILE A 15 12.75 -15.07 21.10
C ILE A 15 13.78 -14.12 20.47
N PHE A 16 13.61 -12.82 20.71
CA PHE A 16 14.54 -11.81 20.22
C PHE A 16 15.69 -11.62 21.22
N GLN A 17 16.91 -12.01 20.84
CA GLN A 17 18.16 -11.67 21.54
C GLN A 17 18.96 -10.67 20.71
N GLY A 18 18.84 -9.38 21.03
CA GLY A 18 19.55 -8.31 20.31
C GLY A 18 18.99 -6.93 20.63
N ASN A 19 19.79 -5.89 20.39
CA ASN A 19 19.63 -4.50 20.83
C ASN A 19 18.46 -3.74 20.16
N PHE A 20 17.24 -4.27 20.19
CA PHE A 20 16.01 -3.68 19.65
C PHE A 20 15.78 -2.22 20.08
N LEU A 21 16.22 -1.87 21.29
CA LEU A 21 16.16 -0.51 21.84
C LEU A 21 17.09 0.49 21.14
N SER A 22 18.19 0.06 20.51
CA SER A 22 19.05 0.98 19.75
C SER A 22 18.41 1.37 18.41
N SER A 23 17.77 0.42 17.73
CA SER A 23 17.01 0.67 16.49
C SER A 23 15.81 1.58 16.75
N LEU A 24 15.04 1.33 17.82
CA LEU A 24 13.96 2.23 18.26
C LEU A 24 14.45 3.64 18.63
N LYS A 25 15.61 3.74 19.31
CA LYS A 25 16.22 5.04 19.63
C LYS A 25 16.73 5.76 18.39
N GLN A 26 17.15 5.04 17.34
CA GLN A 26 17.55 5.61 16.05
C GLN A 26 16.35 6.12 15.26
N VAL A 27 15.24 5.36 15.24
CA VAL A 27 13.94 5.80 14.70
C VAL A 27 13.45 7.07 15.40
N ALA A 28 13.58 7.14 16.74
CA ALA A 28 13.26 8.33 17.51
C ALA A 28 14.25 9.50 17.32
N LYS A 29 15.51 9.24 16.91
CA LYS A 29 16.54 10.28 16.69
C LYS A 29 16.50 10.88 15.29
N ILE A 30 16.12 10.09 14.28
CA ILE A 30 15.88 10.60 12.92
C ILE A 30 14.68 11.55 12.93
N ASN A 31 13.77 11.36 13.89
CA ASN A 31 12.56 12.17 14.04
C ASN A 31 12.59 13.05 15.30
N ASN A 32 13.32 14.16 15.21
CA ASN A 32 12.81 15.42 15.79
C ASN A 32 11.49 15.87 15.10
N MET A 33 10.93 15.05 14.19
CA MET A 33 9.51 15.03 13.83
C MET A 33 8.72 14.38 14.96
N ASP A 34 8.21 15.22 15.84
CA ASP A 34 7.03 14.91 16.63
C ASP A 34 5.90 14.54 15.63
N ILE A 35 5.73 13.24 15.35
CA ILE A 35 4.76 12.69 14.37
C ILE A 35 3.36 13.28 14.64
N ARG A 36 3.05 13.55 15.92
CA ARG A 36 1.79 14.15 16.36
C ARG A 36 1.69 15.66 16.14
N LYS A 37 2.80 16.38 15.93
CA LYS A 37 2.81 17.84 15.72
C LYS A 37 2.50 18.25 14.28
N ASN A 38 2.94 17.47 13.29
CA ASN A 38 2.71 17.79 11.87
C ASN A 38 1.24 17.62 11.46
N VAL A 39 0.50 16.73 12.15
CA VAL A 39 -0.93 16.49 11.95
C VAL A 39 -1.80 17.66 12.40
N LYS A 40 -1.42 18.35 13.47
CA LYS A 40 -2.26 19.36 14.13
C LYS A 40 -2.61 20.56 13.22
N ASN A 41 -1.79 20.82 12.19
CA ASN A 41 -2.03 21.87 11.20
C ASN A 41 -2.89 21.41 9.99
N LEU A 42 -3.09 20.10 9.78
CA LEU A 42 -3.94 19.56 8.71
C LEU A 42 -5.43 19.50 9.08
N LEU A 43 -5.72 19.41 10.39
CA LEU A 43 -7.08 19.37 10.94
C LEU A 43 -7.83 20.71 10.89
N GLU A 44 -7.25 21.78 10.32
CA GLU A 44 -7.99 23.00 9.94
C GLU A 44 -8.72 22.84 8.58
N PHE A 45 -9.03 21.62 8.17
CA PHE A 45 -9.80 21.36 6.95
C PHE A 45 -11.28 21.67 7.18
N LYS A 46 -11.69 22.92 6.90
CA LYS A 46 -13.08 23.39 7.05
C LYS A 46 -14.06 22.83 6.01
N GLN A 47 -13.59 22.12 4.97
CA GLN A 47 -14.45 21.72 3.84
C GLN A 47 -15.48 20.61 4.13
N PRO A 48 -15.20 19.55 4.92
CA PRO A 48 -16.20 18.53 5.24
C PRO A 48 -17.38 19.16 5.99
N ALA A 49 -17.09 20.06 6.94
CA ALA A 49 -18.10 20.83 7.66
C ALA A 49 -18.93 21.76 6.76
N LEU A 50 -18.33 22.34 5.71
CA LEU A 50 -19.01 23.21 4.75
C LEU A 50 -19.95 22.43 3.81
N LEU A 51 -19.57 21.22 3.38
CA LEU A 51 -20.41 20.40 2.50
C LEU A 51 -21.55 19.72 3.26
N LEU A 52 -21.33 19.31 4.52
CA LEU A 52 -22.40 18.85 5.41
C LEU A 52 -23.42 19.97 5.71
N ALA A 53 -23.05 21.24 5.51
CA ALA A 53 -23.93 22.39 5.63
C ALA A 53 -24.65 22.78 4.32
N ALA A 54 -24.30 22.17 3.19
CA ALA A 54 -25.01 22.40 1.92
C ALA A 54 -26.36 21.66 1.93
N PRO A 55 -27.46 22.28 1.48
CA PRO A 55 -28.73 21.58 1.33
C PRO A 55 -28.62 20.56 0.19
N ASP A 56 -28.70 19.27 0.54
CA ASP A 56 -28.78 18.11 -0.38
C ASP A 56 -27.68 18.03 -1.47
N PRO A 57 -26.38 17.93 -1.13
CA PRO A 57 -25.29 17.81 -2.12
C PRO A 57 -25.38 16.49 -2.89
N THR A 58 -25.20 16.48 -4.22
CA THR A 58 -25.26 15.25 -5.04
C THR A 58 -24.25 14.18 -4.59
N TRP A 59 -24.45 12.92 -4.98
CA TRP A 59 -23.49 11.83 -4.75
C TRP A 59 -22.06 12.21 -5.16
N GLU A 60 -21.91 12.82 -6.34
CA GLU A 60 -20.61 13.23 -6.88
C GLU A 60 -20.01 14.37 -6.07
N GLN A 61 -20.80 15.38 -5.69
CA GLN A 61 -20.33 16.50 -4.87
C GLN A 61 -19.87 16.02 -3.48
N TRP A 62 -20.63 15.09 -2.91
CA TRP A 62 -20.32 14.45 -1.64
C TRP A 62 -19.04 13.62 -1.76
N GLY A 63 -18.99 12.68 -2.70
CA GLY A 63 -17.83 11.83 -2.87
C GLY A 63 -16.56 12.59 -3.25
N GLU A 64 -16.66 13.65 -4.06
CA GLU A 64 -15.51 14.49 -4.41
C GLU A 64 -14.92 15.19 -3.16
N THR A 65 -15.77 15.62 -2.24
CA THR A 65 -15.33 16.25 -0.99
C THR A 65 -14.58 15.26 -0.09
N PHE A 66 -15.13 14.07 0.11
CA PHE A 66 -14.51 13.04 0.95
C PHE A 66 -13.26 12.45 0.31
N HIS A 67 -13.26 12.28 -1.01
CA HIS A 67 -12.07 11.91 -1.77
C HIS A 67 -10.97 12.96 -1.58
N LYS A 68 -11.26 14.26 -1.77
CA LYS A 68 -10.27 15.34 -1.58
C LYS A 68 -9.72 15.37 -0.16
N ALA A 69 -10.58 15.21 0.85
CA ALA A 69 -10.15 15.14 2.25
C ALA A 69 -9.19 13.97 2.47
N THR A 70 -9.55 12.79 1.96
CA THR A 70 -8.75 11.55 2.07
C THR A 70 -7.41 11.66 1.33
N ASP A 71 -7.42 12.13 0.08
CA ASP A 71 -6.21 12.32 -0.74
C ASP A 71 -5.27 13.34 -0.07
N GLN A 72 -5.80 14.40 0.54
CA GLN A 72 -4.99 15.37 1.27
C GLN A 72 -4.32 14.76 2.50
N VAL A 73 -5.05 13.98 3.31
CA VAL A 73 -4.48 13.27 4.47
C VAL A 73 -3.43 12.27 3.99
N ALA A 74 -3.73 11.42 3.02
CA ALA A 74 -2.79 10.44 2.48
C ALA A 74 -1.48 11.11 1.99
N ARG A 75 -1.57 12.20 1.22
CA ARG A 75 -0.40 12.95 0.73
C ARG A 75 0.42 13.57 1.84
N ALA A 76 -0.22 14.01 2.93
CA ALA A 76 0.49 14.56 4.09
C ALA A 76 1.35 13.53 4.83
N TRP A 77 1.08 12.23 4.62
CA TRP A 77 1.84 11.12 5.18
C TRP A 77 2.89 10.53 4.21
N GLU A 78 2.82 10.84 2.91
CA GLU A 78 3.73 10.26 1.89
C GLU A 78 5.22 10.54 2.18
N LEU A 79 5.56 11.72 2.73
CA LEU A 79 6.96 12.04 3.05
C LEU A 79 7.49 11.15 4.18
N GLN A 80 6.68 10.91 5.22
CA GLN A 80 7.02 10.06 6.35
C GLN A 80 7.18 8.60 5.90
N PHE A 81 6.25 8.10 5.08
CA PHE A 81 6.31 6.75 4.51
C PHE A 81 7.52 6.56 3.60
N SER A 82 7.78 7.50 2.68
CA SER A 82 8.93 7.40 1.77
C SER A 82 10.26 7.51 2.52
N SER A 83 10.35 8.37 3.53
CA SER A 83 11.55 8.48 4.38
C SER A 83 11.81 7.19 5.17
N ALA A 84 10.76 6.59 5.72
CA ALA A 84 10.83 5.31 6.41
C ALA A 84 11.23 4.16 5.46
N ALA A 85 10.68 4.13 4.25
CA ALA A 85 11.07 3.16 3.23
C ALA A 85 12.54 3.31 2.83
N ARG A 86 13.03 4.53 2.58
CA ARG A 86 14.46 4.79 2.27
C ARG A 86 15.38 4.31 3.38
N LEU A 87 15.03 4.61 4.64
CA LEU A 87 15.77 4.13 5.80
C LEU A 87 15.82 2.59 5.81
N ARG A 88 14.66 1.94 5.65
CA ARG A 88 14.57 0.48 5.65
C ARG A 88 15.33 -0.16 4.49
N PHE A 89 15.33 0.43 3.29
CA PHE A 89 16.17 -0.07 2.20
C PHE A 89 17.66 0.02 2.53
N SER A 90 18.11 1.14 3.11
CA SER A 90 19.49 1.32 3.53
C SER A 90 19.91 0.30 4.60
N GLU A 91 19.08 0.13 5.64
CA GLU A 91 19.33 -0.84 6.71
C GLU A 91 19.21 -2.30 6.22
N GLY A 92 18.29 -2.58 5.29
CA GLY A 92 18.12 -3.86 4.61
C GLY A 92 19.37 -4.25 3.82
N LEU A 93 19.96 -3.31 3.07
CA LEU A 93 21.23 -3.52 2.40
C LEU A 93 22.33 -3.87 3.41
N GLN A 94 22.45 -3.13 4.52
CA GLN A 94 23.45 -3.44 5.55
C GLN A 94 23.24 -4.83 6.17
N GLY A 95 21.99 -5.23 6.39
CA GLY A 95 21.64 -6.57 6.86
C GLY A 95 22.09 -7.67 5.90
N VAL A 96 21.83 -7.51 4.60
CA VAL A 96 22.29 -8.45 3.57
C VAL A 96 23.82 -8.47 3.46
N LEU A 97 24.46 -7.29 3.44
CA LEU A 97 25.92 -7.17 3.36
C LEU A 97 26.63 -7.77 4.58
N ALA A 98 25.98 -7.87 5.74
CA ALA A 98 26.56 -8.49 6.94
C ALA A 98 26.85 -9.99 6.75
N PHE A 99 26.16 -10.66 5.82
CA PHE A 99 26.43 -12.05 5.46
C PHE A 99 27.58 -12.20 4.45
N LEU A 100 28.06 -11.11 3.83
CA LEU A 100 29.23 -11.16 2.96
C LEU A 100 30.51 -11.32 3.78
N GLY A 101 30.85 -12.58 4.07
CA GLY A 101 32.15 -12.99 4.57
C GLY A 101 33.09 -13.49 3.46
N GLY A 102 34.34 -13.76 3.81
CA GLY A 102 35.27 -14.48 2.94
C GLY A 102 36.44 -13.65 2.39
N LYS A 103 37.27 -14.31 1.58
CA LYS A 103 38.49 -13.73 1.00
C LYS A 103 38.13 -12.85 -0.21
N ALA A 104 38.91 -11.79 -0.45
CA ALA A 104 38.79 -10.90 -1.63
C ALA A 104 39.24 -11.58 -2.95
N ARG A 105 38.77 -12.79 -3.19
CA ARG A 105 38.95 -13.59 -4.41
C ARG A 105 37.60 -13.88 -5.04
N LYS A 106 37.61 -14.51 -6.22
CA LYS A 106 36.40 -15.12 -6.80
C LYS A 106 35.78 -16.10 -5.81
N GLN A 107 34.48 -15.99 -5.62
CA GLN A 107 33.74 -16.92 -4.77
C GLN A 107 33.41 -18.19 -5.54
N THR A 108 33.39 -19.31 -4.83
CA THR A 108 32.90 -20.58 -5.37
C THR A 108 31.36 -20.59 -5.38
N PRO A 109 30.72 -21.42 -6.21
CA PRO A 109 29.26 -21.55 -6.21
C PRO A 109 28.70 -21.87 -4.82
N GLY A 110 29.35 -22.75 -4.05
CA GLY A 110 28.92 -23.10 -2.69
C GLY A 110 29.01 -21.94 -1.69
N GLU A 111 30.04 -21.09 -1.78
CA GLU A 111 30.15 -19.87 -0.95
C GLU A 111 29.02 -18.87 -1.26
N LEU A 112 28.63 -18.76 -2.53
CA LEU A 112 27.52 -17.90 -2.96
C LEU A 112 26.15 -18.45 -2.56
N GLU A 113 25.96 -19.77 -2.62
CA GLU A 113 24.73 -20.44 -2.16
C GLU A 113 24.55 -20.32 -0.65
N GLU A 114 25.62 -20.46 0.12
CA GLU A 114 25.61 -20.24 1.57
C GLU A 114 25.24 -18.80 1.92
N PHE A 115 25.90 -17.82 1.29
CA PHE A 115 25.53 -16.41 1.43
C PHE A 115 24.05 -16.18 1.11
N LEU A 116 23.57 -16.69 -0.03
CA LEU A 116 22.19 -16.50 -0.46
C LEU A 116 21.22 -17.12 0.54
N ARG A 117 21.46 -18.36 1.00
CA ARG A 117 20.60 -19.04 1.98
C ARG A 117 20.48 -18.22 3.27
N ASP A 118 21.59 -17.75 3.80
CA ASP A 118 21.60 -17.04 5.08
C ASP A 118 20.95 -15.65 4.95
N ALA A 119 21.24 -14.92 3.85
CA ALA A 119 20.60 -13.64 3.56
C ALA A 119 19.09 -13.77 3.32
N LEU A 120 18.64 -14.80 2.58
CA LEU A 120 17.20 -15.06 2.39
C LEU A 120 16.52 -15.42 3.71
N GLY A 121 17.16 -16.22 4.56
CA GLY A 121 16.64 -16.56 5.89
C GLY A 121 16.46 -15.33 6.78
N TRP A 122 17.42 -14.40 6.72
CA TRP A 122 17.32 -13.13 7.44
C TRP A 122 16.21 -12.21 6.90
N ILE A 123 16.05 -12.16 5.57
CA ILE A 123 14.96 -11.40 4.94
C ILE A 123 13.60 -11.95 5.39
N ASP A 124 13.44 -13.27 5.41
CA ASP A 124 12.17 -13.95 5.73
C ASP A 124 11.68 -13.77 7.17
N VAL A 125 12.58 -13.40 8.10
CA VAL A 125 12.24 -13.37 9.52
C VAL A 125 12.55 -11.99 10.11
N GLU A 126 13.81 -11.60 10.15
CA GLU A 126 14.25 -10.38 10.81
C GLU A 126 13.88 -9.14 10.01
N ASP A 127 14.12 -9.12 8.69
CA ASP A 127 13.85 -7.93 7.87
C ASP A 127 12.36 -7.61 7.81
N VAL A 128 11.51 -8.64 7.61
CA VAL A 128 10.04 -8.50 7.64
C VAL A 128 9.57 -7.91 8.98
N ALA A 129 10.09 -8.41 10.11
CA ALA A 129 9.74 -7.87 11.43
C ALA A 129 10.19 -6.40 11.60
N LEU A 130 11.36 -6.04 11.06
CA LEU A 130 11.86 -4.66 11.10
C LEU A 130 10.99 -3.72 10.26
N TRP A 131 10.63 -4.12 9.03
CA TRP A 131 9.71 -3.37 8.18
C TRP A 131 8.36 -3.13 8.87
N ALA A 132 7.73 -4.20 9.39
CA ALA A 132 6.46 -4.08 10.10
C ALA A 132 6.59 -3.13 11.29
N SER A 133 7.68 -3.22 12.08
CA SER A 133 7.89 -2.36 13.25
C SER A 133 8.04 -0.87 12.91
N VAL A 134 8.64 -0.55 11.76
CA VAL A 134 8.81 0.84 11.30
C VAL A 134 7.51 1.39 10.72
N PHE A 135 6.73 0.57 10.01
CA PHE A 135 5.52 1.02 9.35
C PHE A 135 4.28 1.03 10.25
N THR A 136 4.22 0.18 11.28
CA THR A 136 3.09 0.15 12.23
C THR A 136 2.71 1.52 12.77
N PRO A 137 3.60 2.30 13.41
CA PRO A 137 3.23 3.61 13.94
C PRO A 137 2.87 4.65 12.86
N LEU A 138 3.29 4.46 11.61
CA LEU A 138 2.91 5.32 10.49
C LEU A 138 1.50 5.01 10.00
N VAL A 139 1.18 3.71 9.89
CA VAL A 139 -0.15 3.23 9.53
C VAL A 139 -1.16 3.60 10.62
N GLU A 140 -0.80 3.45 11.90
CA GLU A 140 -1.64 3.88 13.03
C GLU A 140 -2.01 5.36 12.95
N GLY A 141 -1.01 6.23 12.81
CA GLY A 141 -1.25 7.67 12.75
C GLY A 141 -2.05 8.10 11.53
N LEU A 142 -1.79 7.48 10.37
CA LEU A 142 -2.56 7.74 9.16
C LEU A 142 -4.03 7.29 9.30
N ILE A 143 -4.27 6.10 9.86
CA ILE A 143 -5.64 5.60 10.10
C ILE A 143 -6.37 6.51 11.09
N GLU A 144 -5.70 6.94 12.16
CA GLU A 144 -6.27 7.85 13.15
C GLU A 144 -6.69 9.18 12.51
N ASP A 145 -5.82 9.80 11.70
CA ASP A 145 -6.11 11.04 10.98
C ASP A 145 -7.25 10.89 9.97
N GLN A 146 -7.22 9.79 9.22
CA GLN A 146 -8.24 9.49 8.21
C GLN A 146 -9.60 9.24 8.87
N ALA A 147 -9.62 8.56 10.01
CA ALA A 147 -10.85 8.32 10.76
C ALA A 147 -11.49 9.63 11.24
N GLN A 148 -10.71 10.67 11.55
CA GLN A 148 -11.27 11.97 11.96
C GLN A 148 -12.20 12.58 10.90
N ILE A 149 -11.98 12.30 9.61
CA ILE A 149 -12.88 12.74 8.53
C ILE A 149 -14.28 12.14 8.75
N TRP A 150 -14.34 10.84 9.05
CA TRP A 150 -15.60 10.12 9.25
C TRP A 150 -16.23 10.42 10.60
N VAL A 151 -15.44 10.54 11.67
CA VAL A 151 -15.91 10.96 13.00
C VAL A 151 -16.59 12.33 12.90
N GLN A 152 -15.97 13.30 12.22
CA GLN A 152 -16.53 14.64 12.07
C GLN A 152 -17.76 14.65 11.16
N ALA A 153 -17.76 13.83 10.11
CA ALA A 153 -18.84 13.84 9.13
C ALA A 153 -20.09 13.08 9.55
N LEU A 154 -19.91 11.95 10.22
CA LEU A 154 -20.99 11.01 10.55
C LEU A 154 -21.29 10.97 12.05
N GLY A 155 -20.46 11.62 12.89
CA GLY A 155 -20.58 11.54 14.33
C GLY A 155 -20.25 10.16 14.90
N ILE A 156 -19.57 9.31 14.12
CA ILE A 156 -19.27 7.93 14.51
C ILE A 156 -18.08 7.88 15.47
N PRO A 157 -18.13 7.13 16.58
CA PRO A 157 -16.97 6.91 17.43
C PRO A 157 -15.88 6.10 16.71
N PHE A 158 -14.63 6.49 16.88
CA PHE A 158 -13.46 5.73 16.45
C PHE A 158 -12.36 5.81 17.51
N SER A 159 -11.66 4.69 17.71
CA SER A 159 -10.51 4.63 18.61
C SER A 159 -9.43 3.77 17.97
N ILE A 160 -8.24 4.36 17.82
CA ILE A 160 -7.06 3.64 17.33
C ILE A 160 -6.63 2.51 18.29
N ASP A 161 -7.01 2.62 19.56
CA ASP A 161 -6.74 1.63 20.61
C ASP A 161 -7.75 0.47 20.63
N ASN A 162 -8.76 0.48 19.75
CA ASN A 162 -9.71 -0.64 19.65
C ASN A 162 -8.94 -1.93 19.32
N PRO A 163 -9.11 -3.03 20.09
CA PRO A 163 -8.40 -4.29 19.85
C PRO A 163 -8.56 -4.87 18.44
N GLU A 164 -9.71 -4.68 17.80
CA GLU A 164 -9.96 -5.13 16.42
C GLU A 164 -9.16 -4.29 15.42
N VAL A 165 -9.13 -2.97 15.61
CA VAL A 165 -8.32 -2.03 14.80
C VAL A 165 -6.83 -2.35 14.96
N GLN A 166 -6.36 -2.58 16.19
CA GLN A 166 -4.98 -2.94 16.48
C GLN A 166 -4.59 -4.29 15.85
N ALA A 167 -5.47 -5.29 15.93
CA ALA A 167 -5.25 -6.58 15.28
C ALA A 167 -5.18 -6.45 13.75
N PHE A 168 -6.07 -5.64 13.17
CA PHE A 168 -6.07 -5.32 11.75
C PHE A 168 -4.75 -4.65 11.31
N ILE A 169 -4.28 -3.63 12.04
CA ILE A 169 -3.04 -2.92 11.71
C ILE A 169 -1.83 -3.86 11.79
N ALA A 170 -1.77 -4.71 12.81
CA ALA A 170 -0.70 -5.68 12.98
C ALA A 170 -0.66 -6.69 11.81
N ASP A 171 -1.81 -7.21 11.40
CA ASP A 171 -1.91 -8.13 10.25
C ASP A 171 -1.56 -7.43 8.93
N TYR A 172 -2.12 -6.23 8.70
CA TYR A 172 -1.87 -5.42 7.52
C TYR A 172 -0.38 -5.12 7.32
N THR A 173 0.28 -4.60 8.36
CA THR A 173 1.69 -4.20 8.31
C THR A 173 2.63 -5.39 8.14
N PHE A 174 2.27 -6.56 8.69
CA PHE A 174 2.98 -7.80 8.47
C PHE A 174 2.87 -8.27 7.01
N GLN A 175 1.65 -8.31 6.45
CA GLN A 175 1.45 -8.70 5.05
C GLN A 175 2.15 -7.75 4.07
N PHE A 176 2.12 -6.45 4.35
CA PHE A 176 2.89 -5.46 3.61
C PHE A 176 4.40 -5.77 3.64
N ALA A 177 4.96 -6.00 4.83
CA ALA A 177 6.37 -6.29 5.01
C ALA A 177 6.80 -7.60 4.31
N ASP A 178 5.99 -8.65 4.40
CA ASP A 178 6.25 -9.94 3.74
C ASP A 178 6.34 -9.79 2.20
N LYS A 179 5.42 -9.03 1.60
CA LYS A 179 5.42 -8.74 0.16
C LYS A 179 6.66 -7.98 -0.30
N LEU A 180 7.16 -7.04 0.50
CA LEU A 180 8.43 -6.38 0.22
C LEU A 180 9.60 -7.36 0.26
N GLY A 181 9.58 -8.32 1.19
CA GLY A 181 10.56 -9.40 1.27
C GLY A 181 10.60 -10.24 -0.01
N VAL A 182 9.44 -10.64 -0.56
CA VAL A 182 9.36 -11.46 -1.80
C VAL A 182 10.15 -10.84 -2.95
N THR A 183 9.88 -9.57 -3.26
CA THR A 183 10.53 -8.86 -4.38
C THR A 183 12.02 -8.66 -4.15
N THR A 184 12.43 -8.37 -2.92
CA THR A 184 13.86 -8.25 -2.55
C THR A 184 14.60 -9.58 -2.70
N LYS A 185 13.99 -10.69 -2.28
CA LYS A 185 14.56 -12.05 -2.43
C LYS A 185 14.75 -12.44 -3.89
N GLU A 186 13.80 -12.12 -4.75
CA GLU A 186 13.89 -12.42 -6.18
C GLU A 186 15.07 -11.69 -6.84
N GLN A 187 15.24 -10.41 -6.52
CA GLN A 187 16.35 -9.60 -6.98
C GLN A 187 17.70 -10.15 -6.50
N LEU A 188 17.77 -10.58 -5.23
CA LEU A 188 18.97 -11.19 -4.68
C LEU A 188 19.32 -12.52 -5.37
N ARG A 189 18.31 -13.35 -5.70
CA ARG A 189 18.53 -14.61 -6.43
C ARG A 189 19.08 -14.35 -7.83
N LEU A 190 18.53 -13.38 -8.56
CA LEU A 190 19.01 -13.00 -9.89
C LEU A 190 20.47 -12.53 -9.84
N LEU A 191 20.80 -11.66 -8.88
CA LEU A 191 22.15 -11.16 -8.70
C LEU A 191 23.15 -12.26 -8.38
N ILE A 192 22.77 -13.21 -7.53
CA ILE A 192 23.65 -14.33 -7.17
C ILE A 192 23.82 -15.32 -8.32
N ALA A 193 22.79 -15.56 -9.13
CA ALA A 193 22.92 -16.34 -10.35
C ALA A 193 23.93 -15.71 -11.33
N GLU A 194 23.89 -14.38 -11.49
CA GLU A 194 24.87 -13.64 -12.31
C GLU A 194 26.29 -13.73 -11.71
N ALA A 195 26.42 -13.56 -10.39
CA ALA A 195 27.69 -13.69 -9.69
C ALA A 195 28.33 -15.08 -9.85
N GLN A 196 27.52 -16.15 -9.89
CA GLN A 196 27.96 -17.52 -10.16
C GLN A 196 28.46 -17.69 -11.60
N LEU A 197 27.74 -17.14 -12.58
CA LEU A 197 28.12 -17.24 -14.00
C LEU A 197 29.43 -16.51 -14.32
N GLU A 198 29.61 -15.32 -13.76
CA GLU A 198 30.77 -14.47 -14.06
C GLU A 198 31.96 -14.69 -13.11
N GLY A 199 31.73 -15.38 -11.99
CA GLY A 199 32.74 -15.65 -10.97
C GLY A 199 33.18 -14.37 -10.26
N TRP A 200 32.23 -13.71 -9.59
CA TRP A 200 32.48 -12.44 -8.89
C TRP A 200 33.35 -12.60 -7.64
N SER A 201 34.10 -11.55 -7.33
CA SER A 201 34.80 -11.40 -6.04
C SER A 201 33.89 -10.73 -5.01
N ILE A 202 34.23 -10.85 -3.71
CA ILE A 202 33.47 -10.16 -2.64
C ILE A 202 33.36 -8.65 -2.86
N PRO A 203 34.43 -7.92 -3.25
CA PRO A 203 34.31 -6.50 -3.58
C PRO A 203 33.29 -6.23 -4.70
N LYS A 204 33.36 -6.97 -5.83
CA LYS A 204 32.39 -6.80 -6.92
C LYS A 204 30.97 -7.10 -6.44
N LEU A 205 30.75 -8.21 -5.74
CA LEU A 205 29.43 -8.57 -5.24
C LEU A 205 28.85 -7.50 -4.30
N ARG A 206 29.67 -6.90 -3.43
CA ARG A 206 29.26 -5.78 -2.58
C ARG A 206 28.88 -4.55 -3.39
N ASP A 207 29.70 -4.19 -4.38
CA ASP A 207 29.47 -3.02 -5.23
C ASP A 207 28.16 -3.18 -6.02
N GLU A 208 27.91 -4.36 -6.58
CA GLU A 208 26.69 -4.69 -7.33
C GLU A 208 25.47 -4.74 -6.41
N LEU A 209 25.55 -5.35 -5.22
CA LEU A 209 24.49 -5.30 -4.21
C LEU A 209 24.14 -3.86 -3.81
N THR A 210 25.16 -3.03 -3.62
CA THR A 210 24.99 -1.62 -3.27
C THR A 210 24.34 -0.85 -4.43
N GLY A 211 24.76 -1.12 -5.67
CA GLY A 211 24.17 -0.55 -6.89
C GLY A 211 22.69 -0.89 -7.04
N VAL A 212 22.33 -2.17 -6.87
CA VAL A 212 20.94 -2.65 -6.93
C VAL A 212 20.05 -1.96 -5.89
N TYR A 213 20.51 -1.86 -4.64
CA TYR A 213 19.73 -1.22 -3.58
C TYR A 213 19.65 0.31 -3.73
N SER A 214 20.74 0.97 -4.13
CA SER A 214 20.79 2.44 -4.26
C SER A 214 20.03 2.97 -5.47
N GLY A 215 20.09 2.28 -6.62
CA GLY A 215 19.39 2.70 -7.84
C GLY A 215 17.86 2.57 -7.73
N TRP A 216 17.37 1.74 -6.81
CA TRP A 216 15.94 1.46 -6.63
C TRP A 216 15.32 2.14 -5.42
N SER A 217 16.10 2.49 -4.40
CA SER A 217 15.53 2.89 -3.11
C SER A 217 14.64 4.12 -3.19
N ASP A 218 14.97 5.13 -3.99
CA ASP A 218 14.21 6.38 -4.04
C ASP A 218 12.87 6.23 -4.77
N ILE A 219 12.90 5.72 -6.01
CA ILE A 219 11.68 5.51 -6.80
C ILE A 219 10.78 4.48 -6.12
N ARG A 220 11.35 3.39 -5.59
CA ARG A 220 10.58 2.37 -4.87
C ARG A 220 10.02 2.88 -3.56
N ALA A 221 10.76 3.70 -2.81
CA ALA A 221 10.25 4.33 -1.60
C ALA A 221 9.07 5.26 -1.89
N GLU A 222 9.13 6.04 -2.98
CA GLU A 222 8.01 6.88 -3.40
C GLU A 222 6.79 6.07 -3.84
N MET A 223 7.01 4.98 -4.60
CA MET A 223 5.91 4.08 -4.99
C MET A 223 5.26 3.40 -3.78
N ILE A 224 6.08 2.95 -2.81
CA ILE A 224 5.61 2.41 -1.53
C ILE A 224 4.79 3.48 -0.81
N ALA A 225 5.32 4.69 -0.66
CA ALA A 225 4.61 5.75 0.03
C ALA A 225 3.23 6.01 -0.58
N ARG A 226 3.17 6.27 -1.89
CA ARG A 226 1.89 6.55 -2.58
C ARG A 226 0.89 5.40 -2.49
N THR A 227 1.37 4.16 -2.60
CA THR A 227 0.49 2.98 -2.59
C THR A 227 0.01 2.66 -1.18
N GLU A 228 0.90 2.75 -0.20
CA GLU A 228 0.59 2.37 1.17
C GLU A 228 -0.21 3.43 1.91
N THR A 229 -0.03 4.73 1.60
CA THR A 229 -0.87 5.76 2.21
C THR A 229 -2.33 5.63 1.74
N ILE A 230 -2.59 5.47 0.44
CA ILE A 230 -3.96 5.29 -0.04
C ILE A 230 -4.57 3.97 0.44
N ARG A 231 -3.79 2.88 0.42
CA ARG A 231 -4.25 1.56 0.87
C ARG A 231 -4.58 1.57 2.36
N SER A 232 -3.70 2.13 3.20
CA SER A 232 -3.93 2.28 4.65
C SER A 232 -5.12 3.18 4.97
N SER A 233 -5.33 4.25 4.18
CA SER A 233 -6.47 5.15 4.35
C SER A 233 -7.81 4.44 4.14
N ASN A 234 -7.92 3.67 3.06
CA ASN A 234 -9.13 2.89 2.76
C ASN A 234 -9.33 1.73 3.75
N ALA A 235 -8.25 1.06 4.13
CA ALA A 235 -8.23 0.06 5.20
C ALA A 235 -8.81 0.60 6.52
N GLY A 236 -8.33 1.77 6.97
CA GLY A 236 -8.85 2.43 8.16
C GLY A 236 -10.32 2.81 8.05
N ALA A 237 -10.76 3.24 6.85
CA ALA A 237 -12.16 3.53 6.58
C ALA A 237 -13.05 2.28 6.73
N ILE A 238 -12.62 1.11 6.25
CA ILE A 238 -13.35 -0.16 6.46
C ILE A 238 -13.54 -0.44 7.95
N GLU A 239 -12.48 -0.33 8.76
CA GLU A 239 -12.59 -0.62 10.19
C GLU A 239 -13.49 0.39 10.91
N ALA A 240 -13.46 1.67 10.50
CA ALA A 240 -14.41 2.67 10.98
C ALA A 240 -15.86 2.31 10.59
N TYR A 241 -16.10 1.81 9.38
CA TYR A 241 -17.42 1.39 8.92
C TYR A 241 -17.93 0.18 9.70
N LYS A 242 -17.10 -0.86 9.84
CA LYS A 242 -17.43 -2.10 10.57
C LYS A 242 -17.80 -1.84 12.02
N THR A 243 -16.94 -1.11 12.74
CA THR A 243 -17.14 -0.80 14.17
C THR A 243 -18.37 0.07 14.44
N ASN A 244 -18.91 0.72 13.40
CA ASN A 244 -20.09 1.59 13.47
C ASN A 244 -21.32 1.04 12.72
N GLY A 245 -21.31 -0.23 12.33
CA GLY A 245 -22.49 -0.89 11.74
C GLY A 245 -22.83 -0.44 10.33
N ILE A 246 -21.91 0.19 9.61
CA ILE A 246 -22.08 0.52 8.19
C ILE A 246 -21.84 -0.77 7.39
N ILE A 247 -22.89 -1.26 6.74
CA ILE A 247 -22.92 -2.59 6.11
C ILE A 247 -22.56 -2.60 4.62
N GLU A 248 -22.51 -1.42 3.98
CA GLU A 248 -22.19 -1.27 2.57
C GLU A 248 -21.14 -0.18 2.34
N LYS A 249 -20.30 -0.39 1.33
CA LYS A 249 -19.28 0.56 0.88
C LYS A 249 -19.33 0.72 -0.64
N GLN A 250 -18.98 1.90 -1.10
CA GLN A 250 -18.98 2.26 -2.52
C GLN A 250 -17.61 2.76 -2.96
N TRP A 251 -17.19 2.34 -4.16
CA TRP A 251 -15.93 2.78 -4.74
C TRP A 251 -16.08 4.16 -5.41
N PHE A 252 -15.21 5.10 -5.05
CA PHE A 252 -15.20 6.45 -5.62
C PHE A 252 -13.83 6.78 -6.22
N THR A 253 -13.84 7.24 -7.47
CA THR A 253 -12.62 7.61 -8.20
C THR A 253 -12.26 9.07 -7.98
N ALA A 254 -11.05 9.47 -8.38
CA ALA A 254 -10.63 10.87 -8.27
C ALA A 254 -11.40 11.85 -9.19
N LEU A 255 -12.21 11.33 -10.13
CA LEU A 255 -12.96 12.10 -11.14
C LEU A 255 -12.11 13.14 -11.91
N ASP A 256 -10.83 12.83 -12.13
CA ASP A 256 -9.91 13.68 -12.87
C ASP A 256 -9.26 12.94 -14.04
N GLU A 257 -8.45 13.66 -14.83
CA GLU A 257 -7.85 13.17 -16.06
C GLU A 257 -6.92 11.97 -15.88
N ARG A 258 -6.52 11.66 -14.63
CA ARG A 258 -5.64 10.54 -14.27
C ARG A 258 -6.39 9.26 -13.94
N VAL A 259 -7.72 9.30 -13.88
CA VAL A 259 -8.53 8.08 -13.68
C VAL A 259 -8.39 7.20 -14.93
N CYS A 260 -7.89 5.99 -14.74
CA CYS A 260 -7.71 5.03 -15.82
C CYS A 260 -9.03 4.27 -16.11
N PRO A 261 -9.16 3.57 -17.25
CA PRO A 261 -10.38 2.83 -17.60
C PRO A 261 -10.83 1.81 -16.55
N PHE A 262 -9.88 1.15 -15.87
CA PHE A 262 -10.19 0.16 -14.83
C PHE A 262 -10.67 0.79 -13.54
N CYS A 263 -10.17 1.97 -13.18
CA CYS A 263 -10.70 2.71 -12.04
C CYS A 263 -12.09 3.27 -12.37
N GLU A 264 -12.27 3.77 -13.59
CA GLU A 264 -13.55 4.28 -14.08
C GLU A 264 -14.62 3.18 -14.05
N SER A 265 -14.30 1.96 -14.48
CA SER A 265 -15.23 0.82 -14.42
C SER A 265 -15.60 0.38 -12.99
N MET A 266 -14.84 0.83 -11.99
CA MET A 266 -15.16 0.61 -10.58
C MET A 266 -15.97 1.76 -9.98
N HIS A 267 -16.01 2.95 -10.61
CA HIS A 267 -16.69 4.11 -10.05
C HIS A 267 -18.17 3.81 -9.75
N GLY A 268 -18.60 4.09 -8.52
CA GLY A 268 -19.98 3.88 -8.08
C GLY A 268 -20.34 2.42 -7.77
N ARG A 269 -19.42 1.45 -7.91
CA ARG A 269 -19.69 0.06 -7.54
C ARG A 269 -19.90 -0.06 -6.03
N ILE A 270 -20.98 -0.71 -5.62
CA ILE A 270 -21.35 -0.96 -4.22
C ILE A 270 -21.15 -2.45 -3.92
N VAL A 271 -20.61 -2.74 -2.74
CA VAL A 271 -20.49 -4.10 -2.17
C VAL A 271 -20.74 -4.02 -0.65
N ALA A 272 -20.96 -5.16 0.01
CA ALA A 272 -21.00 -5.15 1.47
C ALA A 272 -19.63 -4.72 2.06
N THR A 273 -19.62 -4.13 3.27
CA THR A 273 -18.40 -3.57 3.88
C THR A 273 -17.25 -4.59 3.97
N GLU A 274 -17.55 -5.86 4.23
CA GLU A 274 -16.56 -6.93 4.31
C GLU A 274 -16.33 -7.68 2.98
N GLU A 275 -17.11 -7.37 1.95
CA GLU A 275 -17.01 -8.03 0.64
C GLU A 275 -15.85 -7.48 -0.20
N LEU A 276 -15.33 -8.32 -1.08
CA LEU A 276 -14.28 -7.98 -2.03
C LEU A 276 -14.87 -7.33 -3.29
N PHE A 277 -14.20 -6.31 -3.83
CA PHE A 277 -14.49 -5.80 -5.17
C PHE A 277 -13.96 -6.72 -6.26
N ALA A 278 -12.84 -7.39 -6.05
CA ALA A 278 -12.31 -8.36 -7.00
C ALA A 278 -11.43 -9.40 -6.30
N ILE A 279 -11.36 -10.59 -6.86
CA ILE A 279 -10.51 -11.67 -6.32
C ILE A 279 -9.22 -11.84 -7.13
N LYS A 280 -8.17 -12.32 -6.49
CA LYS A 280 -6.92 -12.68 -7.16
C LYS A 280 -7.19 -13.71 -8.26
N GLY A 281 -6.69 -13.45 -9.45
CA GLY A 281 -6.90 -14.26 -10.65
C GLY A 281 -8.10 -13.81 -11.49
N GLU A 282 -8.94 -12.91 -10.97
CA GLU A 282 -10.03 -12.32 -11.75
C GLU A 282 -9.49 -11.41 -12.86
N THR A 283 -10.24 -11.35 -13.94
CA THR A 283 -9.94 -10.57 -15.12
C THR A 283 -11.00 -9.48 -15.31
N ILE A 284 -10.58 -8.23 -15.21
CA ILE A 284 -11.43 -7.05 -15.46
C ILE A 284 -11.24 -6.66 -16.92
N VAL A 285 -12.32 -6.64 -17.69
CA VAL A 285 -12.32 -6.28 -19.12
C VAL A 285 -13.03 -4.94 -19.27
N VAL A 286 -12.38 -3.99 -19.94
CA VAL A 286 -12.93 -2.66 -20.22
C VAL A 286 -12.86 -2.36 -21.71
N GLU A 287 -13.97 -1.88 -22.27
CA GLU A 287 -14.05 -1.35 -23.63
C GLU A 287 -13.77 0.15 -23.61
N LEU A 288 -12.82 0.60 -24.44
CA LEU A 288 -12.46 2.00 -24.60
C LEU A 288 -13.45 2.69 -25.56
N PRO A 289 -13.85 3.96 -25.29
CA PRO A 289 -14.78 4.69 -26.15
C PRO A 289 -14.20 4.98 -27.54
N ASP A 290 -15.08 5.14 -28.54
CA ASP A 290 -14.71 5.27 -29.97
C ASP A 290 -13.77 6.46 -30.28
N GLU A 291 -13.83 7.54 -29.50
CA GLU A 291 -12.96 8.72 -29.65
C GLU A 291 -11.59 8.57 -28.95
N ALA A 292 -11.35 7.46 -28.23
CA ALA A 292 -10.09 7.20 -27.52
C ALA A 292 -8.92 6.76 -28.43
N ALA A 293 -9.00 7.06 -29.74
CA ALA A 293 -7.88 6.97 -30.67
C ALA A 293 -6.70 7.91 -30.31
N LEU A 294 -6.93 8.86 -29.41
CA LEU A 294 -5.84 9.49 -28.66
C LEU A 294 -5.72 8.77 -27.32
N ILE A 295 -4.98 7.67 -27.36
CA ILE A 295 -4.26 7.18 -26.20
C ILE A 295 -3.46 8.37 -25.67
N ARG A 296 -4.02 9.06 -24.67
CA ARG A 296 -3.39 10.23 -24.08
C ARG A 296 -2.05 9.77 -23.54
N THR A 297 -0.94 10.32 -24.06
CA THR A 297 0.42 9.87 -23.70
C THR A 297 0.73 10.07 -22.21
N ASP A 298 -0.11 10.82 -21.48
CA ASP A 298 -0.16 10.99 -20.04
C ASP A 298 -0.90 9.86 -19.29
N TRP A 299 -1.88 9.21 -19.93
CA TRP A 299 -2.36 7.86 -19.54
C TRP A 299 -1.27 6.81 -19.78
N LEU A 300 -0.19 7.25 -20.41
CA LEU A 300 0.88 6.51 -21.03
C LEU A 300 2.25 7.00 -20.50
N HIS A 301 2.33 7.48 -19.25
CA HIS A 301 3.48 7.04 -18.43
C HIS A 301 3.47 5.51 -18.27
N PHE A 302 2.34 4.88 -18.58
CA PHE A 302 2.19 3.47 -18.93
C PHE A 302 2.76 3.10 -20.34
N ALA A 303 3.09 4.04 -21.26
CA ALA A 303 3.50 3.78 -22.67
C ALA A 303 4.89 3.31 -22.90
N GLN A 304 5.83 3.80 -22.08
CA GLN A 304 7.24 3.72 -22.42
C GLN A 304 7.73 2.27 -22.45
N HIS A 305 6.84 1.32 -22.12
CA HIS A 305 7.03 -0.12 -22.19
C HIS A 305 5.94 -0.91 -22.97
N ILE A 306 4.94 -0.28 -23.62
CA ILE A 306 3.88 -0.97 -24.41
C ILE A 306 4.34 -1.20 -25.86
N SER A 307 5.46 -1.90 -26.06
CA SER A 307 5.87 -2.40 -27.38
C SER A 307 5.77 -3.92 -27.52
N ALA A 308 5.21 -4.62 -26.53
CA ALA A 308 5.04 -6.07 -26.55
C ALA A 308 3.57 -6.47 -26.40
N GLU A 309 3.15 -7.53 -27.11
CA GLU A 309 1.81 -8.11 -27.16
C GLU A 309 1.28 -8.63 -25.79
N ARG A 310 2.12 -8.62 -24.75
CA ARG A 310 1.81 -9.03 -23.38
C ARG A 310 2.79 -8.36 -22.42
N TYR A 311 2.30 -7.60 -21.44
CA TYR A 311 3.17 -7.00 -20.41
C TYR A 311 2.84 -7.59 -19.03
N ALA A 312 3.88 -7.98 -18.28
CA ALA A 312 3.79 -8.43 -16.90
C ALA A 312 4.05 -7.23 -15.97
N TRP A 313 3.06 -6.92 -15.15
CA TRP A 313 3.07 -5.83 -14.17
C TRP A 313 3.36 -6.43 -12.80
N SER A 314 3.82 -5.63 -11.85
CA SER A 314 3.94 -6.05 -10.45
C SER A 314 2.62 -6.59 -9.88
N ASN A 315 1.49 -6.21 -10.48
CA ASN A 315 0.13 -6.50 -10.02
C ASN A 315 -0.84 -7.00 -11.14
N GLY A 316 -0.36 -7.42 -12.32
CA GLY A 316 -1.26 -7.97 -13.34
C GLY A 316 -0.69 -8.18 -14.74
N VAL A 317 -1.55 -8.59 -15.69
CA VAL A 317 -1.22 -8.69 -17.12
C VAL A 317 -2.23 -7.88 -17.91
N ILE A 318 -1.75 -7.04 -18.84
CA ILE A 318 -2.58 -6.34 -19.82
C ILE A 318 -2.34 -6.92 -21.21
N ASP A 319 -3.43 -7.38 -21.83
CA ASP A 319 -3.48 -7.84 -23.21
C ASP A 319 -4.30 -6.85 -24.05
N LEU A 320 -3.73 -6.41 -25.18
CA LEU A 320 -4.42 -5.60 -26.20
C LEU A 320 -4.86 -6.52 -27.34
N ARG A 321 -6.15 -6.54 -27.68
CA ARG A 321 -6.63 -7.24 -28.88
C ARG A 321 -6.37 -6.43 -30.16
N GLU A 322 -6.41 -7.09 -31.31
CA GLU A 322 -6.12 -6.56 -32.66
C GLU A 322 -6.88 -5.27 -33.03
N ASP A 323 -8.03 -4.98 -32.40
CA ASP A 323 -8.81 -3.76 -32.64
C ASP A 323 -8.51 -2.62 -31.66
N LYS A 324 -7.57 -2.79 -30.72
CA LYS A 324 -7.11 -1.81 -29.71
C LYS A 324 -8.21 -1.16 -28.85
N ARG A 325 -9.42 -1.72 -28.82
CA ARG A 325 -10.55 -1.16 -28.05
C ARG A 325 -10.86 -1.90 -26.76
N VAL A 326 -10.39 -3.13 -26.62
CA VAL A 326 -10.58 -3.92 -25.40
C VAL A 326 -9.26 -4.00 -24.64
N VAL A 327 -9.27 -3.50 -23.39
CA VAL A 327 -8.16 -3.64 -22.46
C VAL A 327 -8.56 -4.58 -21.33
N THR A 328 -7.63 -5.43 -20.93
CA THR A 328 -7.86 -6.47 -19.92
C THR A 328 -6.88 -6.29 -18.77
N LEU A 329 -7.33 -6.39 -17.52
CA LEU A 329 -6.48 -6.41 -16.32
C LEU A 329 -6.72 -7.73 -15.58
N THR A 330 -5.72 -8.60 -15.54
CA THR A 330 -5.76 -9.80 -14.68
C THR A 330 -5.08 -9.50 -13.35
N LEU A 331 -5.77 -9.69 -12.22
CA LEU A 331 -5.22 -9.39 -10.89
C LEU A 331 -4.30 -10.53 -10.43
N THR A 332 -2.98 -10.33 -10.41
CA THR A 332 -2.03 -11.40 -10.05
C THR A 332 -1.43 -11.26 -8.65
N TYR A 333 -1.71 -10.16 -7.96
CA TYR A 333 -1.09 -9.80 -6.69
C TYR A 333 -1.92 -10.28 -5.49
N ASP A 334 -3.11 -9.69 -5.30
CA ASP A 334 -3.96 -9.87 -4.11
C ASP A 334 -5.45 -9.79 -4.47
N ASP A 335 -6.28 -10.24 -3.54
CA ASP A 335 -7.69 -9.87 -3.47
C ASP A 335 -7.83 -8.37 -3.21
N VAL A 336 -8.90 -7.77 -3.75
CA VAL A 336 -9.15 -6.33 -3.71
C VAL A 336 -10.40 -6.05 -2.90
N GLY A 337 -10.24 -5.88 -1.58
CA GLY A 337 -11.32 -5.46 -0.69
C GLY A 337 -11.63 -3.96 -0.74
N TYR A 338 -10.69 -3.17 -1.25
CA TYR A 338 -10.73 -1.71 -1.27
C TYR A 338 -9.63 -1.18 -2.21
N PRO A 339 -9.69 0.09 -2.64
CA PRO A 339 -8.62 0.66 -3.44
C PRO A 339 -7.30 0.68 -2.67
N PRO A 340 -6.17 0.51 -3.36
CA PRO A 340 -6.03 0.69 -4.81
C PRO A 340 -6.24 -0.61 -5.63
N LEU A 341 -6.79 -0.47 -6.84
CA LEU A 341 -6.81 -1.56 -7.84
C LEU A 341 -5.43 -1.76 -8.51
N HIS A 342 -4.59 -0.74 -8.51
CA HIS A 342 -3.23 -0.77 -9.04
C HIS A 342 -2.39 0.35 -8.39
N PRO A 343 -1.05 0.29 -8.43
CA PRO A 343 -0.20 1.35 -7.88
C PRO A 343 -0.55 2.74 -8.43
N ASN A 344 -0.28 3.79 -7.65
CA ASN A 344 -0.60 5.21 -7.96
C ASN A 344 -2.10 5.54 -8.14
N CYS A 345 -3.01 4.63 -7.79
CA CYS A 345 -4.44 4.92 -7.72
C CYS A 345 -4.74 5.86 -6.53
N ARG A 346 -5.69 6.78 -6.69
CA ARG A 346 -6.19 7.69 -5.63
C ARG A 346 -7.64 7.41 -5.25
N CYS A 347 -8.22 6.32 -5.74
CA CYS A 347 -9.60 5.98 -5.43
C CYS A 347 -9.77 5.74 -3.93
N VAL A 348 -10.98 6.01 -3.45
CA VAL A 348 -11.36 5.82 -2.05
C VAL A 348 -12.59 4.95 -1.96
N ILE A 349 -12.83 4.37 -0.79
CA ILE A 349 -14.15 3.88 -0.43
C ILE A 349 -14.91 4.96 0.32
N LEU A 350 -16.22 4.99 0.09
CA LEU A 350 -17.16 5.81 0.81
C LEU A 350 -18.23 4.90 1.44
N PRO A 351 -18.78 5.24 2.63
CA PRO A 351 -19.86 4.46 3.21
C PRO A 351 -21.14 4.62 2.38
N VAL A 352 -22.00 3.61 2.37
CA VAL A 352 -23.41 3.71 1.94
C VAL A 352 -24.26 3.59 3.21
N VAL A 353 -25.19 4.52 3.43
CA VAL A 353 -25.93 4.62 4.71
C VAL A 353 -27.42 4.41 4.48
N VAL A 354 -27.92 3.27 4.93
CA VAL A 354 -29.32 2.86 4.81
C VAL A 354 -30.16 3.39 6.00
N ASP A 355 -30.34 4.70 6.04
CA ASP A 355 -31.54 5.45 6.46
C ASP A 355 -32.41 5.16 7.71
N ALA A 356 -31.97 4.40 8.73
CA ALA A 356 -32.82 4.20 9.93
C ALA A 356 -32.42 5.02 11.18
N GLU A 357 -31.13 5.31 11.40
CA GLU A 357 -30.65 5.87 12.69
C GLU A 357 -29.82 7.16 12.57
N PHE A 358 -29.53 7.62 11.36
CA PHE A 358 -28.66 8.77 11.13
C PHE A 358 -29.41 9.94 10.47
N ASN A 359 -30.31 10.58 11.22
CA ASN A 359 -31.11 11.74 10.77
C ASN A 359 -30.27 12.99 10.38
N SER A 360 -28.96 12.99 10.61
CA SER A 360 -28.02 14.05 10.23
C SER A 360 -27.25 13.78 8.93
N ILE A 361 -27.51 12.64 8.27
CA ILE A 361 -26.80 12.23 7.05
C ILE A 361 -27.61 12.65 5.80
N PRO A 362 -26.98 13.22 4.76
CA PRO A 362 -27.68 13.62 3.53
C PRO A 362 -28.45 12.47 2.88
N ASN A 363 -29.63 12.77 2.30
CA ASN A 363 -30.57 11.79 1.69
C ASN A 363 -29.96 10.90 0.58
N LEU A 364 -28.76 11.19 0.09
CA LEU A 364 -28.11 10.51 -1.04
C LEU A 364 -27.27 9.29 -0.66
N LEU A 365 -27.12 9.02 0.64
CA LEU A 365 -26.52 7.78 1.11
C LEU A 365 -27.52 6.63 1.19
N ARG A 366 -28.80 6.94 0.96
CA ARG A 366 -29.90 5.98 0.90
C ARG A 366 -29.76 5.16 -0.38
N SER A 367 -29.67 3.84 -0.26
CA SER A 367 -29.71 2.96 -1.43
C SER A 367 -30.97 3.30 -2.26
N SER A 368 -30.84 3.36 -3.58
CA SER A 368 -31.96 3.60 -4.50
C SER A 368 -32.93 2.41 -4.63
N ASN A 369 -32.79 1.37 -3.80
CA ASN A 369 -33.73 0.27 -3.75
C ASN A 369 -34.94 0.62 -2.86
N GLY A 370 -35.82 1.43 -3.43
CA GLY A 370 -37.25 1.49 -3.11
C GLY A 370 -38.06 0.87 -4.24
#